data_AF-A0A7L1SDL2-F1
#
_entry.id   AF-A0A7L1SDL2-F1
#
_cell.length_a   1.000
_cell.length_b   1.000
_cell.length_c   1.000
_cell.angle_alpha   90.00
_cell.angle_beta   90.00
_cell.angle_gamma   90.00
#
_symmetry.space_group_name_H-M   'P 1'
#
loop_
_entity.id
_entity.type
_entity.pdbx_description
1 polymer ?
#
loop_
_entity_poly.entity_id
_entity_poly.type
_entity_poly.pdbx_seq_one_letter_code
_entity_poly.pdbx_strand_id
1 'polypeptide(L)'
;IPGTAVSEEAAGILGWLVCDLRGEHLRSSGARLLQELSQCGSFLPEQEEAIRAVLSSGNTTLGPPAAWSAFTLSQLGGLLPVLDHSILQHIPK
;
A
#
# COMPACT_ATOMS: atom_id res chain seq x y z
N ILE A 1 2.92 12.12 -28.77
CA ILE A 1 3.65 11.09 -28.00
C ILE A 1 2.66 9.95 -27.80
N PRO A 2 2.79 8.81 -28.49
CA PRO A 2 1.94 7.66 -28.21
C PRO A 2 2.29 7.17 -26.80
N GLY A 3 1.27 7.00 -25.95
CA GLY A 3 1.45 6.50 -24.59
C GLY A 3 2.16 5.15 -24.62
N THR A 4 3.14 4.98 -23.75
CA THR A 4 3.83 3.71 -23.53
C THR A 4 2.80 2.65 -23.14
N ALA A 5 2.42 1.80 -24.09
CA ALA A 5 1.64 0.61 -23.81
C ALA A 5 2.57 -0.41 -23.14
N VAL A 6 2.39 -0.60 -21.84
CA VAL A 6 3.11 -1.59 -21.04
C VAL A 6 2.37 -2.93 -21.19
N SER A 7 3.09 -4.01 -21.53
CA SER A 7 2.50 -5.35 -21.61
C SER A 7 2.21 -5.91 -20.22
N GLU A 8 1.36 -6.92 -20.12
CA GLU A 8 0.97 -7.53 -18.83
C GLU A 8 2.17 -8.17 -18.11
N GLU A 9 3.11 -8.74 -18.87
CA GLU A 9 4.35 -9.31 -18.36
C GLU A 9 5.30 -8.21 -17.83
N ALA A 10 5.39 -7.09 -18.54
CA ALA A 10 6.16 -5.94 -18.10
C ALA A 10 5.53 -5.29 -16.86
N ALA A 11 4.19 -5.26 -16.77
CA ALA A 11 3.47 -4.82 -15.58
C ALA A 11 3.72 -5.75 -14.39
N GLY A 12 3.81 -7.07 -14.61
CA GLY A 12 4.19 -8.05 -13.58
C GLY A 12 5.61 -7.86 -13.06
N ILE A 13 6.59 -7.62 -13.95
CA ILE A 13 7.99 -7.33 -13.57
C ILE A 13 8.07 -6.01 -12.79
N LEU A 14 7.37 -4.97 -13.24
CA LEU A 14 7.29 -3.70 -12.51
C LEU A 14 6.61 -3.86 -11.14
N GLY A 15 5.59 -4.72 -11.03
CA GLY A 15 4.93 -5.05 -9.78
C GLY A 15 5.87 -5.73 -8.76
N TRP A 16 6.76 -6.62 -9.21
CA TRP A 16 7.79 -7.20 -8.34
C TRP A 16 8.79 -6.16 -7.84
N LEU A 17 9.19 -5.23 -8.70
CA LEU A 17 10.09 -4.14 -8.31
C LEU A 17 9.49 -3.22 -7.24
N VAL A 18 8.15 -3.11 -7.16
CA VAL A 18 7.48 -2.34 -6.10
C VAL A 18 7.76 -2.96 -4.73
N CYS A 19 7.85 -4.29 -4.63
CA CYS A 19 8.17 -4.99 -3.37
C CYS A 19 9.62 -4.76 -2.92
N ASP A 20 10.52 -4.38 -3.83
CA ASP A 20 11.94 -4.11 -3.54
C ASP A 20 12.22 -2.61 -3.25
N LEU A 21 11.20 -1.75 -3.34
CA LEU A 21 11.37 -0.31 -3.08
C LEU A 21 11.69 -0.03 -1.61
N ARG A 22 12.74 0.77 -1.38
CA ARG A 22 13.09 1.23 -0.02
C ARG A 22 12.01 2.16 0.54
N GLY A 23 11.89 2.18 1.87
CA GLY A 23 10.82 2.88 2.58
C GLY A 23 10.68 4.37 2.24
N GLU A 24 11.77 5.09 1.93
CA GLU A 24 11.69 6.50 1.54
C GLU A 24 10.97 6.73 0.20
N HIS A 25 11.08 5.78 -0.73
CA HIS A 25 10.37 5.83 -2.01
C HIS A 25 8.88 5.52 -1.80
N LEU A 26 8.55 4.62 -0.87
CA LEU A 26 7.17 4.32 -0.52
C LEU A 26 6.48 5.55 0.09
N ARG A 27 7.12 6.25 1.04
CA ARG A 27 6.58 7.47 1.65
C ARG A 27 6.31 8.58 0.63
N SER A 28 7.25 8.80 -0.29
CA SER A 28 7.12 9.84 -1.33
C SER A 28 6.13 9.46 -2.42
N SER A 29 5.91 8.17 -2.67
CA SER A 29 4.91 7.69 -3.64
C SER A 29 3.46 7.84 -3.15
N GLY A 30 3.26 7.96 -1.83
CA GLY A 30 1.96 8.08 -1.21
C GLY A 30 1.07 6.88 -1.51
N ALA A 31 -0.21 7.14 -1.83
CA ALA A 31 -1.21 6.10 -2.07
C ALA A 31 -1.03 5.32 -3.38
N ARG A 32 -0.20 5.82 -4.31
CA ARG A 32 -0.13 5.34 -5.69
C ARG A 32 0.38 3.90 -5.83
N LEU A 33 1.09 3.40 -4.82
CA LEU A 33 1.68 2.06 -4.83
C LEU A 33 0.96 1.07 -3.91
N LEU A 34 -0.08 1.49 -3.18
CA LEU A 34 -0.72 0.62 -2.19
C LEU A 34 -1.37 -0.63 -2.82
N GLN A 35 -1.90 -0.50 -4.04
CA GLN A 35 -2.53 -1.61 -4.74
C GLN A 35 -1.51 -2.64 -5.25
N GLU A 36 -0.33 -2.18 -5.66
CA GLU A 36 0.77 -3.03 -6.09
C GLU A 36 1.45 -3.67 -4.87
N LEU A 37 1.66 -2.89 -3.80
CA LEU A 37 2.21 -3.40 -2.55
C LEU A 37 1.32 -4.45 -1.91
N SER A 38 0.00 -4.37 -2.04
CA SER A 38 -0.91 -5.39 -1.47
C SER A 38 -0.74 -6.79 -2.07
N GLN A 39 0.03 -6.90 -3.17
CA GLN A 39 0.39 -8.17 -3.81
C GLN A 39 1.76 -8.70 -3.36
N CYS A 40 2.53 -7.93 -2.58
CA CYS A 40 3.81 -8.37 -2.03
C CYS A 40 3.61 -9.42 -0.93
N GLY A 41 4.48 -10.43 -0.89
CA GLY A 41 4.38 -11.52 0.08
C GLY A 41 4.91 -11.17 1.48
N SER A 42 5.85 -10.23 1.58
CA SER A 42 6.45 -9.77 2.84
C SER A 42 7.08 -8.40 2.67
N PHE A 43 7.32 -7.71 3.78
CA PHE A 43 7.97 -6.40 3.82
C PHE A 43 9.13 -6.40 4.80
N LEU A 44 10.12 -5.56 4.53
CA LEU A 44 11.15 -5.21 5.50
C LEU A 44 10.58 -4.22 6.54
N PRO A 45 11.14 -4.15 7.77
CA PRO A 45 10.64 -3.25 8.82
C PRO A 45 10.52 -1.78 8.39
N GLU A 46 11.46 -1.27 7.58
CA GLU A 46 11.43 0.11 7.09
C GLU A 46 10.30 0.34 6.07
N GLN A 47 9.95 -0.69 5.30
CA GLN A 47 8.83 -0.65 4.37
C GLN A 47 7.50 -0.68 5.12
N GLU A 48 7.36 -1.53 6.14
CA GLU A 48 6.18 -1.57 7.00
C GLU A 48 5.92 -0.20 7.66
N GLU A 49 6.96 0.43 8.20
CA GLU A 49 6.84 1.76 8.80
C GLU A 49 6.43 2.83 7.77
N ALA A 50 6.93 2.73 6.53
CA ALA A 50 6.53 3.63 5.45
C ALA A 50 5.06 3.43 5.05
N ILE A 51 4.64 2.17 4.89
CA ILE A 51 3.26 1.81 4.57
C ILE A 51 2.31 2.29 5.67
N ARG A 52 2.64 2.05 6.94
CA ARG A 52 1.85 2.53 8.08
C ARG A 52 1.72 4.04 8.07
N ALA A 53 2.79 4.78 7.83
CA ALA A 53 2.72 6.24 7.73
C ALA A 53 1.81 6.72 6.59
N VAL A 54 1.86 6.05 5.42
CA VAL A 54 0.98 6.37 4.29
C VAL A 54 -0.48 6.09 4.64
N LEU A 55 -0.79 4.91 5.19
CA LEU A 55 -2.15 4.53 5.58
C LEU A 55 -2.73 5.46 6.67
N SER A 56 -1.95 5.74 7.72
CA SER A 56 -2.35 6.62 8.83
C SER A 56 -2.59 8.06 8.40
N SER A 57 -1.91 8.54 7.34
CA SER A 57 -2.10 9.90 6.84
C SER A 57 -3.52 10.14 6.31
N GLY A 58 -4.23 9.08 5.92
CA GLY A 58 -5.53 9.17 5.25
C GLY A 58 -5.51 9.81 3.87
N ASN A 59 -4.34 10.26 3.38
CA ASN A 59 -4.15 10.86 2.05
C ASN A 59 -4.06 9.76 0.98
N THR A 60 -5.04 8.87 0.97
CA THR A 60 -5.17 7.75 0.06
C THR A 60 -6.60 7.65 -0.46
N THR A 61 -6.80 6.86 -1.52
CA THR A 61 -8.15 6.55 -2.00
C THR A 61 -8.97 5.74 -1.00
N LEU A 62 -8.31 5.12 -0.01
CA LEU A 62 -8.96 4.39 1.10
C LEU A 62 -9.45 5.35 2.21
N GLY A 63 -8.97 6.60 2.23
CA GLY A 63 -9.24 7.56 3.29
C GLY A 63 -8.54 7.23 4.61
N PRO A 64 -8.80 7.99 5.69
CA PRO A 64 -8.25 7.71 7.01
C PRO A 64 -8.82 6.42 7.61
N PRO A 65 -8.10 5.73 8.51
CA PRO A 65 -8.57 4.49 9.15
C PRO A 65 -9.97 4.56 9.77
N ALA A 66 -10.35 5.73 10.30
CA ALA A 66 -11.68 5.98 10.86
C ALA A 66 -12.84 5.91 9.85
N ALA A 67 -12.56 5.94 8.56
CA ALA A 67 -13.55 5.80 7.49
C ALA A 67 -13.53 4.42 6.84
N TRP A 68 -12.66 3.51 7.29
CA TRP A 68 -12.52 2.20 6.66
C TRP A 68 -13.74 1.32 6.95
N SER A 69 -14.27 0.74 5.88
CA SER A 69 -15.34 -0.25 5.93
C SER A 69 -14.76 -1.66 5.80
N ALA A 70 -15.59 -2.69 6.03
CA ALA A 70 -15.22 -4.07 5.72
C ALA A 70 -14.75 -4.24 4.25
N PHE A 71 -15.34 -3.47 3.32
CA PHE A 71 -14.89 -3.43 1.92
C PHE A 71 -13.49 -2.83 1.80
N THR A 72 -13.19 -1.73 2.49
CA THR A 72 -11.84 -1.14 2.53
C THR A 72 -10.81 -2.13 3.06
N LEU A 73 -11.14 -2.86 4.14
CA LEU A 73 -10.28 -3.90 4.70
C LEU A 73 -10.02 -5.05 3.72
N SER A 74 -11.04 -5.45 2.94
CA SER A 74 -10.86 -6.46 1.90
C SER A 74 -9.91 -6.01 0.78
N GLN A 75 -9.86 -4.70 0.48
CA GLN A 75 -8.96 -4.16 -0.52
C GLN A 75 -7.51 -4.01 -0.04
N LEU A 76 -7.27 -3.96 1.28
CA LEU A 76 -5.91 -3.91 1.84
C LEU A 76 -5.11 -5.18 1.53
N GLY A 77 -5.77 -6.34 1.39
CA GLY A 77 -5.12 -7.58 0.98
C GLY A 77 -3.86 -7.91 1.80
N GLY A 78 -2.72 -8.07 1.11
CA GLY A 78 -1.42 -8.37 1.72
C GLY A 78 -0.86 -7.27 2.64
N LEU A 79 -1.50 -6.09 2.72
CA LEU A 79 -1.13 -5.03 3.66
C LEU A 79 -1.74 -5.23 5.06
N LEU A 80 -2.72 -6.13 5.23
CA LEU A 80 -3.34 -6.37 6.53
C LEU A 80 -2.34 -6.75 7.65
N PRO A 81 -1.32 -7.60 7.42
CA PRO A 81 -0.33 -7.92 8.45
C PRO A 81 0.53 -6.73 8.90
N VAL A 82 0.61 -5.67 8.09
CA VAL A 82 1.38 -4.45 8.38
C VAL A 82 0.64 -3.53 9.35
N LEU A 83 -0.66 -3.75 9.58
CA LEU A 83 -1.45 -2.93 10.49
C LEU A 83 -1.04 -3.19 11.95
N ASP A 84 -0.59 -2.16 12.63
CA ASP A 84 -0.28 -2.20 14.06
C ASP A 84 -1.42 -1.62 14.91
N HIS A 85 -1.24 -1.65 16.23
CA HIS A 85 -2.23 -1.14 17.17
C HIS A 85 -2.59 0.34 16.93
N SER A 86 -1.65 1.14 16.41
CA SER A 86 -1.87 2.57 16.17
C SER A 86 -2.94 2.81 15.10
N ILE A 87 -3.04 1.92 14.11
CA ILE A 87 -4.06 1.98 13.05
C ILE A 87 -5.33 1.24 13.48
N LEU A 88 -5.19 0.03 14.01
CA LEU A 88 -6.32 -0.85 14.33
C LEU A 88 -7.32 -0.22 15.30
N GLN A 89 -6.85 0.58 16.26
CA GLN A 89 -7.71 1.28 17.22
C GLN A 89 -8.63 2.35 16.59
N HIS A 90 -8.29 2.83 15.39
CA HIS A 90 -9.06 3.85 14.69
C HIS A 90 -10.11 3.25 13.75
N ILE A 91 -10.04 1.96 13.43
CA ILE A 91 -10.98 1.32 12.52
C ILE A 91 -12.34 1.18 13.24
N PRO A 92 -13.45 1.59 12.61
CA PRO A 92 -14.79 1.40 13.15
C PRO A 92 -15.08 -0.07 13.48
N LYS A 93 -15.78 -0.30 14.60
CA LYS A 93 -16.20 -1.64 15.05
C LYS A 93 -17.43 -2.14 14.29
#